data_AF-A0A2S9FB26-F1
#
_entry.id   AF-A0A2S9FB26-F1
#
_cell.length_a   1.000
_cell.length_b   1.000
_cell.length_c   1.000
_cell.angle_alpha   90.00
_cell.angle_beta   90.00
_cell.angle_gamma   90.00
#
_symmetry.space_group_name_H-M   'P 1'
#
loop_
_entity.id
_entity.type
_entity.pdbx_description
1 polymer ?
#
loop_
_entity_poly.entity_id
_entity_poly.type
_entity_poly.pdbx_seq_one_letter_code
_entity_poly.pdbx_strand_id
1 'polypeptide(L)' 'PDEYLPFAAPIMDSYGRPGAVTTPGDVADVVYRAATDTSDRIRFPAGADAVALAESA' A
#
# COMPACT_ATOMS: atom_id res chain seq x y z
N PRO A 1 -4.19 24.97 -20.83
CA PRO A 1 -3.33 25.60 -19.80
C PRO A 1 -1.89 25.16 -20.04
N ASP A 2 -1.21 25.84 -20.96
CA ASP A 2 0.11 25.39 -21.45
C ASP A 2 1.23 25.80 -20.51
N GLU A 3 1.02 26.86 -19.73
CA GLU A 3 1.96 27.35 -18.71
C GLU A 3 2.10 26.39 -17.52
N TYR A 4 1.04 25.66 -17.18
CA TYR A 4 1.02 24.71 -16.05
C TYR A 4 1.56 23.32 -16.40
N LEU A 5 1.71 23.03 -17.71
CA LEU A 5 2.08 21.72 -18.23
C LEU A 5 3.43 21.20 -17.68
N PRO A 6 4.49 22.01 -17.60
CA PRO A 6 5.77 21.57 -17.02
C PRO A 6 5.69 21.16 -15.55
N PHE A 7 4.75 21.75 -14.79
CA PHE A 7 4.51 21.39 -13.40
C PHE A 7 3.64 20.13 -13.27
N ALA A 8 2.58 20.03 -14.06
CA ALA A 8 1.58 18.96 -13.95
C ALA A 8 2.06 17.62 -14.54
N ALA A 9 2.77 17.66 -15.68
CA ALA A 9 3.20 16.47 -16.40
C ALA A 9 3.94 15.44 -15.52
N PRO A 10 4.97 15.79 -14.73
CA PRO A 10 5.66 14.82 -13.89
C PRO A 10 4.78 14.24 -12.78
N ILE A 11 3.86 15.03 -12.22
CA ILE A 11 2.92 14.58 -11.20
C ILE A 11 1.97 13.54 -11.81
N MET A 12 1.41 13.82 -12.98
CA MET A 12 0.50 12.88 -13.66
C MET A 12 1.22 11.60 -14.11
N ASP A 13 2.47 11.68 -14.58
CA ASP A 13 3.28 10.50 -14.91
C ASP A 13 3.49 9.59 -13.68
N SER A 14 3.72 10.18 -12.50
CA SER A 14 3.87 9.40 -11.26
C SER A 14 2.61 8.60 -10.90
N TYR A 15 1.41 9.12 -11.17
CA TYR A 15 0.16 8.39 -10.93
C TYR A 15 -0.03 7.20 -11.89
N GLY A 16 0.59 7.23 -13.07
CA GLY A 16 0.56 6.13 -14.03
C GLY A 16 1.41 4.92 -13.62
N ARG A 17 2.25 5.08 -12.60
CA ARG A 17 3.13 4.03 -12.05
C ARG A 17 2.99 3.99 -10.53
N PRO A 18 1.82 3.60 -10.01
CA PRO A 18 1.65 3.45 -8.58
C PRO A 18 2.72 2.49 -8.04
N GLY A 19 3.24 2.79 -6.86
CA GLY A 19 4.16 1.89 -6.16
C GLY A 19 3.50 0.56 -5.81
N ALA A 20 4.18 -0.27 -5.02
CA ALA A 20 3.57 -1.51 -4.55
C ALA A 20 2.36 -1.20 -3.65
N VAL A 21 1.17 -1.59 -4.07
CA VAL A 21 -0.10 -1.33 -3.39
C VAL A 21 -0.69 -2.61 -2.80
N THR A 22 -1.46 -2.47 -1.74
CA THR A 22 -2.28 -3.56 -1.21
C THR A 22 -3.30 -4.00 -2.24
N THR A 23 -3.32 -5.30 -2.53
CA THR A 23 -4.36 -5.93 -3.34
C THR A 23 -5.42 -6.61 -2.46
N PRO A 24 -6.61 -6.91 -3.00
CA PRO A 24 -7.61 -7.68 -2.26
C PRO A 24 -7.11 -9.07 -1.80
N GLY A 25 -6.20 -9.70 -2.55
CA GLY A 25 -5.60 -10.98 -2.18
C GLY A 25 -4.72 -10.86 -0.93
N ASP A 26 -3.89 -9.83 -0.86
CA ASP A 26 -3.05 -9.57 0.32
C ASP A 26 -3.88 -9.42 1.59
N VAL A 27 -5.03 -8.75 1.48
CA VAL A 27 -5.98 -8.57 2.58
C VAL A 27 -6.60 -9.91 2.99
N ALA A 28 -7.09 -10.70 2.03
CA ALA A 28 -7.69 -11.99 2.31
C ALA A 28 -6.72 -12.92 3.06
N ASP A 29 -5.46 -12.99 2.62
CA ASP A 29 -4.41 -13.79 3.24
C ASP A 29 -4.06 -13.31 4.65
N VAL A 30 -4.03 -11.99 4.85
CA VAL A 30 -3.80 -11.42 6.19
C VAL A 30 -4.96 -11.71 7.12
N VAL A 31 -6.20 -11.54 6.67
CA VAL A 31 -7.39 -11.81 7.51
C VAL A 31 -7.42 -13.26 7.95
N TYR A 32 -7.14 -14.20 7.04
CA TYR A 32 -7.05 -15.61 7.39
C TYR A 32 -5.95 -15.88 8.42
N ARG A 33 -4.76 -15.32 8.23
CA ARG A 33 -3.66 -15.44 9.20
C ARG A 33 -4.04 -14.86 10.56
N ALA A 34 -4.58 -13.65 10.60
CA ALA A 34 -4.98 -12.99 11.84
C ALA A 34 -6.05 -13.78 12.60
N ALA A 35 -7.01 -14.38 11.89
CA ALA A 35 -8.06 -15.18 12.50
C ALA A 35 -7.58 -16.55 13.05
N THR A 36 -6.44 -17.05 12.54
CA THR A 36 -5.88 -18.37 12.91
C THR A 36 -4.62 -18.27 13.78
N ASP A 37 -4.11 -17.06 14.01
CA ASP A 37 -2.94 -16.80 14.85
C ASP A 37 -3.34 -16.93 16.35
N THR A 38 -2.63 -17.78 17.09
CA THR A 38 -2.85 -18.01 18.53
C THR A 38 -1.86 -17.24 19.41
N SER A 39 -1.03 -16.38 18.82
CA SER A 39 -0.11 -15.51 19.55
C SER A 39 -0.80 -14.23 20.03
N ASP A 40 -0.11 -13.48 20.88
CA ASP A 40 -0.57 -12.16 21.34
C ASP A 40 -0.35 -11.04 20.29
N ARG A 41 -0.12 -11.38 19.02
CA ARG A 41 0.08 -10.41 17.93
C ARG A 41 -1.23 -9.69 17.63
N ILE A 42 -1.17 -8.35 17.62
CA ILE A 42 -2.36 -7.50 17.45
C ILE A 42 -2.39 -6.80 16.08
N ARG A 43 -1.24 -6.72 15.38
CA ARG A 43 -1.10 -6.00 14.11
C ARG A 43 -0.66 -6.95 13.01
N PHE A 44 -1.40 -6.93 11.90
CA PHE A 44 -1.11 -7.71 10.70
C PHE A 44 -1.19 -6.77 9.49
N PRO A 45 -0.07 -6.15 9.06
CA PRO A 45 -0.07 -5.32 7.86
C PRO A 45 -0.31 -6.18 6.62
N ALA A 46 -1.22 -5.73 5.74
CA ALA A 46 -1.56 -6.40 4.49
C ALA A 46 -0.95 -5.67 3.30
N GLY A 47 -0.30 -6.40 2.38
CA GLY A 47 0.27 -5.81 1.19
C GLY A 47 1.54 -4.98 1.46
N ALA A 48 2.17 -4.53 0.39
CA ALA A 48 3.50 -3.93 0.44
C ALA A 48 3.51 -2.52 1.07
N ASP A 49 2.51 -1.69 0.79
CA ASP A 49 2.36 -0.35 1.36
C ASP A 49 2.03 -0.38 2.85
N ALA A 50 1.17 -1.29 3.32
CA ALA A 50 0.89 -1.39 4.76
C ALA A 50 2.10 -1.97 5.53
N VAL A 51 2.88 -2.86 4.92
CA VAL A 51 4.16 -3.34 5.50
C VAL A 51 5.14 -2.19 5.60
N ALA A 52 5.34 -1.42 4.52
CA ALA A 52 6.21 -0.24 4.54
C ALA A 52 5.79 0.77 5.62
N LEU A 53 4.48 1.00 5.79
CA LEU A 53 3.96 1.84 6.86
C LEU A 53 4.28 1.28 8.24
N ALA A 54 4.07 -0.02 8.46
CA ALA A 54 4.33 -0.67 9.74
C ALA A 54 5.81 -0.68 10.13
N GLU A 55 6.72 -0.70 9.15
CA GLU A 55 8.17 -0.59 9.37
C GLU A 55 8.63 0.84 9.63
N SER A 56 7.85 1.84 9.20
CA SER A 56 8.15 3.25 9.39
C SER A 56 7.62 3.86 10.70
N ALA A 57 6.78 3.13 11.43
CA ALA A 57 6.12 3.55 12.67
C ALA A 57 6.91 3.09 13.91
#